data_AF-A0A4P5R9Q8-F1
#
_entry.id   AF-A0A4P5R9Q8-F1
#
_cell.length_a   1.000
_cell.length_b   1.000
_cell.length_c   1.000
_cell.angle_alpha   90.00
_cell.angle_beta   90.00
_cell.angle_gamma   90.00
#
_symmetry.space_group_name_H-M   'P 1'
#
loop_
_entity.id
_entity.type
_entity.pdbx_description
1 polymer ?
#
loop_
_entity_poly.entity_id
_entity_poly.type
_entity_poly.pdbx_seq_one_letter_code
_entity_poly.pdbx_strand_id
1 'polypeptide(L)' 'MFGVESFTAIINPPQVGILAIGAVVTRPAVMQEKIFEENVLNVTLSVDHRPVDGVLAAKWLQHFKKLVENPALFLAKEI' A
#
# COMPACT_ATOMS: atom_id res chain seq x y z
N MET A 1 -7.93 11.37 -7.48
CA MET A 1 -7.11 12.59 -7.32
C MET A 1 -6.17 12.70 -8.51
N PHE A 2 -6.16 13.84 -9.23
CA PHE A 2 -5.20 14.33 -10.25
C PHE A 2 -4.49 13.35 -11.23
N GLY A 3 -4.88 12.08 -11.32
CA GLY A 3 -4.24 11.07 -12.16
C GLY A 3 -2.82 10.66 -11.72
N VAL A 4 -2.36 11.07 -10.54
CA VAL A 4 -1.01 10.77 -10.06
C VAL A 4 -0.95 9.31 -9.60
N GLU A 5 -0.17 8.49 -10.30
CA GLU A 5 -0.06 7.07 -9.99
C GLU A 5 0.83 6.78 -8.79
N SER A 6 1.86 7.58 -8.51
CA SER A 6 2.70 7.44 -7.31
C SER A 6 3.32 8.78 -6.93
N PHE A 7 3.52 8.98 -5.63
CA PHE A 7 4.22 10.14 -5.09
C PHE A 7 4.81 9.81 -3.73
N THR A 8 5.88 10.51 -3.37
CA THR A 8 6.51 10.41 -2.05
C THR A 8 5.95 11.52 -1.17
N ALA A 9 5.16 11.15 -0.16
CA ALA A 9 4.64 12.13 0.78
C ALA A 9 5.72 12.54 1.80
N ILE A 10 5.75 13.82 2.14
CA ILE A 10 6.60 14.33 3.22
C ILE A 10 5.88 14.04 4.54
N ILE A 11 6.62 13.45 5.49
CA ILE A 11 6.09 13.15 6.82
C ILE A 11 5.67 14.46 7.48
N ASN A 12 4.46 14.49 8.04
CA ASN A 12 4.01 15.60 8.88
C ASN A 12 4.51 15.34 10.31
N PRO A 13 5.43 16.14 10.88
CA PRO A 13 5.82 15.97 12.27
C PRO A 13 4.63 16.28 13.20
N PRO A 14 4.47 15.56 14.34
CA PRO A 14 5.41 14.64 14.97
C PRO A 14 5.24 13.16 14.56
N GLN A 15 4.53 12.84 13.47
CA GLN A 15 4.43 11.45 13.02
C GLN A 15 5.78 10.91 12.53
N VAL A 16 5.92 9.58 12.54
CA VAL A 16 7.13 8.86 12.08
C VAL A 16 6.95 8.22 10.70
N GLY A 17 5.77 8.37 10.09
CA GLY A 17 5.51 7.91 8.74
C GLY A 17 4.24 8.51 8.15
N ILE A 18 4.14 8.44 6.82
CA ILE A 18 2.98 8.89 6.05
C ILE A 18 2.78 7.97 4.84
N LEU A 19 1.52 7.67 4.54
CA LEU A 19 1.14 6.80 3.44
C LEU A 19 0.56 7.63 2.28
N ALA A 20 1.19 7.55 1.12
CA ALA A 20 0.69 8.13 -0.12
C ALA A 20 -0.08 7.08 -0.92
N ILE A 21 -1.31 7.42 -1.32
CA ILE A 21 -2.20 6.57 -2.11
C ILE A 21 -2.30 7.16 -3.52
N GLY A 22 -1.84 6.41 -4.51
CA GLY A 22 -1.94 6.79 -5.93
C GLY A 22 -3.36 6.70 -6.48
N ALA A 23 -3.52 7.10 -7.73
CA ALA A 23 -4.73 6.81 -8.50
C ALA A 23 -4.85 5.30 -8.76
N VAL A 24 -6.08 4.79 -8.73
CA VAL A 24 -6.38 3.44 -9.20
C VAL A 24 -6.41 3.47 -10.72
N VAL A 25 -5.62 2.58 -11.35
CA VAL A 25 -5.51 2.47 -12.80
C VAL A 25 -5.76 1.04 -13.23
N THR A 26 -6.50 0.87 -14.31
CA THR A 26 -6.80 -0.45 -14.86
C THR A 26 -5.67 -0.91 -15.76
N ARG A 27 -5.10 -2.09 -15.50
CA ARG A 27 -3.91 -2.62 -16.20
C ARG A 27 -4.00 -4.12 -16.42
N PRO A 28 -3.37 -4.66 -17.48
CA PRO A 28 -3.21 -6.09 -17.61
C PRO A 28 -2.30 -6.63 -16.49
N ALA A 29 -2.79 -7.63 -15.77
CA ALA A 29 -2.06 -8.34 -14.73
C ALA A 29 -2.09 -9.85 -15.01
N VAL A 30 -1.04 -10.56 -14.58
CA VAL A 30 -0.96 -12.01 -14.73
C VAL A 30 -1.40 -12.67 -13.43
N MET A 31 -2.43 -13.51 -13.51
CA MET A 31 -2.88 -14.36 -12.43
C MET A 31 -3.09 -15.77 -12.96
N GLN A 32 -2.55 -16.78 -12.28
CA GLN A 32 -2.67 -18.19 -12.69
C GLN A 32 -2.32 -18.41 -14.18
N GLU A 33 -1.18 -17.84 -14.62
CA GLU A 33 -0.68 -17.95 -16.00
C GLU A 33 -1.59 -17.37 -17.09
N LYS A 34 -2.61 -16.57 -16.73
CA LYS A 34 -3.50 -15.87 -17.64
C LYS A 34 -3.45 -14.36 -17.42
N ILE A 35 -3.71 -13.60 -18.47
CA ILE A 35 -3.78 -12.13 -18.42
C ILE A 35 -5.22 -11.72 -18.13
N PHE A 36 -5.40 -10.90 -17.09
CA PHE A 36 -6.67 -10.30 -16.70
C PHE A 36 -6.54 -8.78 -16.67
N GLU A 37 -7.66 -8.10 -16.87
CA GLU A 37 -7.77 -6.67 -16.64
C GLU A 37 -8.03 -6.44 -15.15
N GLU A 38 -7.10 -5.77 -14.46
CA GLU A 38 -7.15 -5.60 -13.02
C GLU A 38 -7.02 -4.14 -12.60
N ASN A 39 -7.66 -3.78 -11.50
CA ASN A 39 -7.50 -2.47 -10.88
C ASN A 39 -6.26 -2.46 -9.99
N VAL A 40 -5.26 -1.68 -10.40
CA VAL A 40 -3.97 -1.57 -9.70
C VAL A 40 -3.90 -0.25 -8.95
N LEU A 41 -3.47 -0.32 -7.70
CA LEU A 41 -3.19 0.82 -6.84
C LEU A 41 -1.72 0.79 -6.42
N ASN A 42 -1.00 1.89 -6.61
CA ASN A 42 0.32 2.05 -5.99
C ASN A 42 0.18 2.76 -4.65
N VAL A 43 0.99 2.31 -3.69
CA VAL A 43 1.05 2.86 -2.34
C VAL A 43 2.51 3.08 -1.97
N THR A 44 2.82 4.26 -1.42
CA THR A 44 4.18 4.62 -1.01
C THR A 44 4.17 5.01 0.47
N LEU A 45 4.92 4.28 1.29
CA LEU A 45 5.10 4.57 2.71
C LEU A 45 6.44 5.29 2.91
N SER A 46 6.37 6.55 3.34
CA SER A 46 7.54 7.30 3.79
C SER A 46 7.68 7.13 5.30
N VAL A 47 8.89 6.84 5.77
CA VAL A 47 9.18 6.62 7.20
C VAL A 47 10.40 7.40 7.65
N ASP A 48 10.40 7.81 8.91
CA ASP A 48 11.61 8.24 9.60
C ASP A 48 12.43 7.00 9.94
N HIS A 49 13.61 6.88 9.32
CA HIS A 49 14.45 5.69 9.46
C HIS A 49 15.16 5.60 10.83
N ARG A 50 15.03 6.62 11.69
CA ARG A 50 15.59 6.60 13.05
C ARG A 50 14.84 5.61 13.94
N PRO A 51 13.49 5.65 14.06
CA PRO A 51 12.71 4.65 14.80
C PRO A 51 12.21 3.46 13.98
N VAL A 52 12.14 3.57 12.64
CA VAL A 52 11.52 2.54 11.78
C VAL A 52 12.55 2.04 10.75
N ASP A 53 12.89 0.76 10.79
CA ASP A 53 13.73 0.16 9.76
C ASP A 53 12.92 -0.30 8.52
N GLY A 54 13.63 -0.61 7.43
CA GLY A 54 13.02 -1.05 6.18
C GLY A 54 12.29 -2.40 6.28
N VAL A 55 12.69 -3.30 7.18
CA VAL A 55 12.03 -4.60 7.36
C VAL A 55 10.66 -4.40 8.01
N LEU A 56 10.59 -3.56 9.04
CA LEU A 56 9.33 -3.20 9.69
C LEU A 56 8.39 -2.49 8.72
N ALA A 57 8.89 -1.53 7.94
CA ALA A 57 8.11 -0.84 6.92
C ALA A 57 7.57 -1.80 5.85
N ALA A 58 8.40 -2.75 5.37
CA ALA A 58 8.00 -3.74 4.39
C ALA A 58 6.92 -4.71 4.93
N LYS A 59 7.07 -5.18 6.17
CA LYS A 59 6.06 -6.02 6.84
C LYS A 59 4.73 -5.28 6.99
N TRP A 60 4.78 -4.00 7.37
CA TRP A 60 3.59 -3.16 7.48
C TRP A 60 2.87 -3.04 6.12
N LEU A 61 3.61 -2.73 5.04
CA LEU A 61 3.05 -2.64 3.69
C LEU A 61 2.46 -3.97 3.21
N GLN A 62 3.10 -5.10 3.51
CA GLN A 62 2.58 -6.43 3.18
C GLN A 62 1.26 -6.71 3.89
N HIS A 63 1.17 -6.38 5.19
CA HIS A 63 -0.07 -6.54 5.95
C HIS A 63 -1.18 -5.62 5.45
N PHE A 64 -0.85 -4.35 5.20
CA PHE A 64 -1.76 -3.38 4.59
C PHE A 64 -2.30 -3.90 3.24
N LYS A 65 -1.42 -4.35 2.34
CA LYS A 65 -1.79 -4.94 1.06
C LYS A 65 -2.77 -6.09 1.24
N LYS A 66 -2.45 -7.04 2.12
CA LYS A 66 -3.28 -8.22 2.39
C LYS A 66 -4.70 -7.83 2.82
N LEU A 67 -4.82 -6.85 3.72
CA LEU A 67 -6.11 -6.36 4.22
C LEU A 67 -6.92 -5.62 3.14
N VAL A 68 -6.27 -4.79 2.32
CA VAL A 68 -6.94 -4.04 1.24
C VAL A 68 -7.38 -4.96 0.11
N GLU A 69 -6.57 -5.96 -0.25
CA GLU A 69 -6.94 -6.98 -1.26
C GLU A 69 -8.01 -7.95 -0.75
N ASN A 70 -8.13 -8.13 0.57
CA ASN A 70 -9.11 -9.03 1.18
C ASN A 70 -9.86 -8.31 2.31
N PRO A 71 -10.79 -7.37 2.00
CA PRO A 71 -11.42 -6.53 3.02
C PRO A 71 -12.18 -7.29 4.11
N ALA A 72 -12.62 -8.52 3.83
CA ALA A 72 -13.25 -9.40 4.84
C ALA A 72 -12.33 -9.68 6.04
N LEU A 73 -11.00 -9.61 5.86
CA LEU A 73 -10.04 -9.80 6.95
C LEU A 73 -10.12 -8.70 8.01
N PHE A 74 -10.62 -7.49 7.69
CA PHE A 74 -10.88 -6.46 8.70
C PHE A 74 -11.99 -6.86 9.69
N LEU A 75 -12.88 -7.77 9.29
CA LEU A 75 -14.02 -8.23 10.09
C LEU A 75 -13.72 -9.54 10.83
N ALA A 76 -12.69 -10.26 10.41
CA ALA A 76 -12.23 -11.42 11.15
C ALA A 76 -11.68 -10.94 12.50
N LYS A 77 -12.34 -11.34 13.60
CA LYS A 77 -11.78 -11.19 14.93
C LYS A 77 -10.49 -12.00 14.97
N GLU A 78 -9.34 -11.35 14.87
CA GLU A 78 -8.10 -11.98 15.35
C GLU A 78 -8.18 -12.07 16.88
N ILE A 79 -8.02 -13.30 17.38
CA ILE A 79 -7.84 -13.66 18.80
C ILE A 79 -6.40 -13.31 19.18
#